data_AF-A0A534P7C7-F1
#
_entry.id   AF-A0A534P7C7-F1
#
_cell.length_a   1.000
_cell.length_b   1.000
_cell.length_c   1.000
_cell.angle_alpha   90.00
_cell.angle_beta   90.00
_cell.angle_gamma   90.00
#
_symmetry.space_group_name_H-M   'P 1'
#
loop_
_entity.id
_entity.type
_entity.pdbx_description
1 polymer ?
#
loop_
_entity_poly.entity_id
_entity_poly.type
_entity_poly.pdbx_seq_one_letter_code
_entity_poly.pdbx_strand_id
1 'polypeptide(L)'
;MLGNHLLRADLLSKEQLDEALSVQQRTLKRLGDILVDGGQVTQPQLAQMMRLQTTETLYKLFSWKNGSYEFSQEDVDPARSTFDPIRAESVLLEGFRRMDEWPAVRKKVPWTDATFEPLKELDTRDLPSIDDGGLGLDGGGESEGKPTERHKLIYKLAVGGKDVQKLVDASRVGEFEALKAINDLIEWGFLKPVPPPRGAKALAQGLRKGGKTLARTGALVRMALTLMFFVATLFVVKFVAPQLGSSRAENPARRGAVARLISHDQLVRLESALELYRTEHGEYPQTLRALVDSQLVTDQDLRYPYREQYYYRRSQQGFVLLPPLD
;
A
#
# COMPACT_ATOMS: atom_id res chain seq x y z
N MET A 1 -5.51 7.79 5.00
CA MET A 1 -6.21 9.06 4.70
C MET A 1 -7.62 8.96 5.27
N LEU A 2 -8.09 10.00 5.95
CA LEU A 2 -9.35 10.05 6.72
C LEU A 2 -10.58 9.54 5.95
N GLY A 3 -10.73 9.91 4.68
CA GLY A 3 -11.87 9.48 3.84
C GLY A 3 -12.02 7.95 3.76
N ASN A 4 -10.92 7.22 3.64
CA ASN A 4 -10.96 5.76 3.63
C ASN A 4 -11.34 5.18 5.00
N HIS A 5 -11.00 5.85 6.11
CA HIS A 5 -11.39 5.40 7.45
C HIS A 5 -12.89 5.58 7.66
N LEU A 6 -13.43 6.74 7.25
CA LEU A 6 -14.88 7.01 7.31
C LEU A 6 -15.69 6.05 6.43
N LEU A 7 -15.20 5.75 5.22
CA LEU A 7 -15.83 4.78 4.31
C LEU A 7 -15.85 3.37 4.91
N ARG A 8 -14.73 2.93 5.49
CA ARG A 8 -14.63 1.61 6.13
C ARG A 8 -15.49 1.48 7.39
N ALA A 9 -15.70 2.59 8.10
CA ALA A 9 -16.56 2.67 9.26
C ALA A 9 -18.06 2.74 8.93
N ASP A 10 -18.45 2.55 7.65
CA ASP A 10 -19.82 2.69 7.14
C ASP A 10 -20.44 4.09 7.39
N LEU A 11 -19.61 5.13 7.65
CA LEU A 11 -20.09 6.52 7.85
C LEU A 11 -20.26 7.29 6.53
N LEU A 12 -19.61 6.83 5.46
CA LEU A 12 -19.68 7.44 4.14
C LEU A 12 -19.80 6.39 3.05
N SER A 13 -20.61 6.68 2.04
CA SER A 13 -20.61 5.96 0.78
C SER A 13 -19.41 6.40 -0.08
N LYS A 14 -19.06 5.56 -1.07
CA LYS A 14 -18.00 5.90 -2.02
C LYS A 14 -18.35 7.14 -2.84
N GLU A 15 -19.60 7.24 -3.25
CA GLU A 15 -20.11 8.37 -4.03
C GLU A 15 -20.04 9.68 -3.24
N GLN A 16 -20.40 9.65 -1.95
CA GLN A 16 -20.28 10.80 -1.06
C GLN A 16 -18.83 11.24 -0.87
N LEU A 17 -17.90 10.29 -0.74
CA LEU A 17 -16.48 10.58 -0.64
C LEU A 17 -15.92 11.20 -1.93
N ASP A 18 -16.28 10.64 -3.09
CA ASP A 18 -15.83 11.13 -4.40
C ASP A 18 -16.36 12.56 -4.67
N GLU A 19 -17.60 12.86 -4.29
CA GLU A 19 -18.18 14.20 -4.34
C GLU A 19 -17.42 15.18 -3.44
N ALA A 20 -17.19 14.81 -2.18
CA ALA A 20 -16.47 15.65 -1.22
C ALA A 20 -15.03 15.94 -1.68
N LEU A 21 -14.34 14.97 -2.27
CA LEU A 21 -12.99 15.14 -2.85
C LEU A 21 -13.00 16.09 -4.05
N SER A 22 -14.03 16.03 -4.90
CA SER A 22 -14.19 16.98 -6.02
C SER A 22 -14.38 18.41 -5.51
N VAL A 23 -15.20 18.61 -4.48
CA VAL A 23 -15.38 19.91 -3.83
C VAL A 23 -14.06 20.38 -3.19
N GLN A 24 -13.31 19.47 -2.56
CA GLN A 24 -12.02 19.76 -1.95
C GLN A 24 -11.01 20.31 -2.97
N GLN A 25 -10.92 19.68 -4.14
CA GLN A 25 -10.03 20.11 -5.21
C GLN A 25 -10.38 21.51 -5.75
N ARG A 26 -11.67 21.86 -5.78
CA ARG A 26 -12.15 23.15 -6.29
C ARG A 26 -12.06 24.29 -5.27
N THR A 27 -12.26 23.98 -3.99
CA THR A 27 -12.40 24.99 -2.93
C THR A 27 -11.19 25.11 -2.02
N LEU A 28 -10.30 24.10 -2.05
CA LEU A 28 -9.15 23.95 -1.13
C LEU A 28 -9.53 23.92 0.36
N LYS A 29 -10.83 23.77 0.69
CA LYS A 29 -11.29 23.51 2.06
C LYS A 29 -10.79 22.14 2.55
N ARG A 30 -10.79 21.92 3.86
CA ARG A 30 -10.46 20.60 4.42
C ARG A 30 -11.57 19.61 4.12
N LEU A 31 -11.21 18.36 3.84
CA LEU A 31 -12.18 17.30 3.57
C LEU A 31 -13.19 17.12 4.72
N GLY A 32 -12.73 17.20 5.98
CA GLY A 32 -13.60 17.10 7.16
C GLY A 32 -14.68 18.18 7.18
N ASP A 33 -14.30 19.43 6.96
CA ASP A 33 -15.23 20.57 6.94
C ASP A 33 -16.27 20.43 5.82
N ILE A 34 -15.85 19.97 4.63
CA ILE A 34 -16.76 19.72 3.51
C ILE A 34 -17.80 18.64 3.85
N LEU A 35 -17.38 17.57 4.52
CA LEU A 35 -18.25 16.46 4.91
C LEU A 35 -19.24 16.83 6.03
N VAL A 36 -18.87 17.80 6.88
CA VAL A 36 -19.76 18.34 7.91
C VAL A 36 -20.71 19.36 7.32
N ASP A 37 -20.21 20.31 6.51
CA ASP A 37 -21.00 21.33 5.79
C ASP A 37 -22.07 20.68 4.91
N GLY A 38 -21.72 19.56 4.23
CA GLY A 38 -22.64 18.81 3.38
C GLY A 38 -23.57 17.84 4.14
N GLY A 39 -23.46 17.77 5.47
CA GLY A 39 -24.31 16.93 6.33
C GLY A 39 -24.08 15.42 6.18
N GLN A 40 -22.98 15.00 5.54
CA GLN A 40 -22.67 13.57 5.39
C GLN A 40 -22.13 12.96 6.69
N VAL A 41 -21.44 13.75 7.53
CA VAL A 41 -20.91 13.32 8.83
C VAL A 41 -21.17 14.42 9.87
N THR A 42 -21.46 14.06 11.11
CA THR A 42 -21.62 15.04 12.18
C THR A 42 -20.27 15.49 12.77
N GLN A 43 -20.22 16.68 13.37
CA GLN A 43 -19.01 17.17 14.04
C GLN A 43 -18.48 16.18 15.10
N PRO A 44 -19.32 15.59 15.99
CA PRO A 44 -18.86 14.58 16.95
C PRO A 44 -18.29 13.31 16.29
N GLN A 45 -18.90 12.83 15.20
CA GLN A 45 -18.41 11.66 14.47
C GLN A 45 -17.04 11.92 13.82
N LEU A 46 -16.88 13.10 13.22
CA LEU A 46 -15.60 13.52 12.64
C LEU A 46 -14.52 13.64 13.72
N ALA A 47 -14.84 14.27 14.85
CA ALA A 47 -13.93 14.39 15.99
C ALA A 47 -13.49 13.02 16.52
N GLN A 48 -14.43 12.09 16.71
CA GLN A 48 -14.17 10.72 17.14
C GLN A 48 -13.21 9.99 16.18
N MET A 49 -13.48 10.08 14.87
CA MET A 49 -12.67 9.40 13.86
C MET A 49 -11.25 10.00 13.75
N MET A 50 -11.13 11.33 13.83
CA MET A 50 -9.85 12.02 13.83
C MET A 50 -9.02 11.66 15.06
N ARG A 51 -9.66 11.60 16.24
CA ARG A 51 -9.01 11.15 17.48
C ARG A 51 -8.51 9.74 17.35
N LEU A 52 -9.35 8.82 16.87
CA LEU A 52 -8.99 7.41 16.66
C LEU A 52 -7.82 7.27 15.67
N GLN A 53 -7.86 7.97 14.54
CA GLN A 53 -6.77 7.94 13.58
C GLN A 53 -5.45 8.46 14.19
N THR A 54 -5.54 9.54 14.99
CA THR A 54 -4.38 10.14 15.66
C THR A 54 -3.78 9.16 16.67
N THR A 55 -4.59 8.59 17.56
CA THR A 55 -4.10 7.66 18.59
C THR A 55 -3.56 6.37 17.98
N GLU A 56 -4.24 5.78 16.99
CA GLU A 56 -3.74 4.60 16.27
C GLU A 56 -2.41 4.86 15.54
N THR A 57 -2.21 6.08 15.03
CA THR A 57 -0.92 6.47 14.42
C THR A 57 0.16 6.62 15.48
N LEU A 58 -0.17 7.23 16.61
CA LEU A 58 0.73 7.46 17.74
C LEU A 58 1.18 6.13 18.36
N TYR A 59 0.27 5.18 18.57
CA TYR A 59 0.60 3.87 19.15
C TYR A 59 1.49 3.01 18.25
N LYS A 60 1.45 3.21 16.92
CA LYS A 60 2.40 2.53 16.01
C LYS A 60 3.84 2.91 16.30
N LEU A 61 4.11 4.12 16.82
CA LEU A 61 5.47 4.55 17.18
C LEU A 61 6.09 3.70 18.29
N PHE A 62 5.27 3.15 19.21
CA PHE A 62 5.76 2.29 20.29
C PHE A 62 6.33 0.96 19.77
N SER A 63 5.97 0.55 18.56
CA SER A 63 6.54 -0.64 17.91
C SER A 63 7.91 -0.39 17.28
N TRP A 64 8.31 0.88 17.10
CA TRP A 64 9.57 1.23 16.45
C TRP A 64 10.74 0.89 17.38
N LYS A 65 11.78 0.25 16.82
CA LYS A 65 12.99 -0.10 17.56
C LYS A 65 14.06 0.97 17.49
N ASN A 66 14.10 1.72 16.39
CA ASN A 66 15.08 2.78 16.14
C ASN A 66 14.36 3.96 15.47
N GLY A 67 14.83 5.18 15.74
CA GLY A 67 14.33 6.40 15.11
C GLY A 67 15.15 7.60 15.54
N SER A 68 15.11 8.67 14.75
CA SER A 68 15.61 9.99 15.09
C SER A 68 14.44 10.93 15.29
N TYR A 69 14.50 11.79 16.30
CA TYR A 69 13.49 12.81 16.56
C TYR A 69 14.17 14.16 16.80
N GLU A 70 13.43 15.22 16.51
CA GLU A 70 13.83 16.60 16.76
C GLU A 70 12.59 17.32 17.28
N PHE A 71 12.78 18.19 18.28
CA PHE A 71 11.71 19.02 18.83
C PHE A 71 11.98 20.46 18.44
N SER A 72 11.06 21.05 17.67
CA SER A 72 11.02 22.47 17.38
C SER A 72 9.82 23.07 18.11
N GLN A 73 10.06 24.13 18.87
CA GLN A 73 8.99 24.87 19.53
C GLN A 73 8.35 25.82 18.51
N GLU A 74 7.09 25.58 18.21
CA GLU A 74 6.29 26.39 17.30
C GLU A 74 4.99 26.82 17.97
N ASP A 75 4.41 27.91 17.50
CA ASP A 75 3.07 28.31 17.91
C ASP A 75 2.04 27.29 17.39
N VAL A 76 1.27 26.72 18.30
CA VAL A 76 0.22 25.74 17.98
C VAL A 76 -1.11 26.44 17.92
N ASP A 77 -1.80 26.35 16.78
CA ASP A 77 -3.17 26.83 16.61
C ASP A 77 -4.18 25.75 17.08
N PRO A 78 -4.87 25.94 18.22
CA PRO A 78 -5.83 24.96 18.73
C PRO A 78 -7.03 24.78 17.81
N ALA A 79 -7.40 25.80 17.02
CA ALA A 79 -8.56 25.78 16.14
C ALA A 79 -8.37 24.82 14.94
N ARG A 80 -7.14 24.37 14.68
CA ARG A 80 -6.87 23.36 13.64
C ARG A 80 -7.27 21.95 14.08
N SER A 81 -7.33 21.67 15.38
CA SER A 81 -7.75 20.38 15.90
C SER A 81 -9.27 20.23 15.82
N THR A 82 -9.72 19.05 15.42
CA THR A 82 -11.15 18.71 15.35
C THR A 82 -11.64 18.01 16.63
N PHE A 83 -10.73 17.71 17.55
CA PHE A 83 -11.02 17.01 18.81
C PHE A 83 -10.20 17.57 19.96
N ASP A 84 -10.65 17.31 21.19
CA ASP A 84 -10.01 17.81 22.40
C ASP A 84 -8.57 17.26 22.56
N PRO A 85 -7.63 18.07 23.06
CA PRO A 85 -6.26 17.64 23.30
C PRO A 85 -6.18 16.33 24.10
N ILE A 86 -5.27 15.46 23.67
CA ILE A 86 -5.03 14.18 24.34
C ILE A 86 -3.91 14.38 25.36
N ARG A 87 -4.16 13.97 26.61
CA ARG A 87 -3.13 14.04 27.66
C ARG A 87 -1.99 13.08 27.35
N ALA A 88 -0.75 13.57 27.42
CA ALA A 88 0.44 12.80 27.07
C ALA A 88 0.60 11.56 27.97
N GLU A 89 0.31 11.68 29.26
CA GLU A 89 0.41 10.58 30.23
C GLU A 89 -0.57 9.45 29.88
N SER A 90 -1.78 9.79 29.46
CA SER A 90 -2.79 8.82 29.02
C SER A 90 -2.31 8.03 27.81
N VAL A 91 -1.68 8.72 26.84
CA VAL A 91 -1.06 8.06 25.68
C VAL A 91 0.07 7.14 26.10
N LEU A 92 0.97 7.60 26.98
CA LEU A 92 2.13 6.81 27.39
C LEU A 92 1.72 5.52 28.11
N LEU A 93 0.81 5.62 29.08
CA LEU A 93 0.33 4.46 29.83
C LEU A 93 -0.40 3.46 28.93
N GLU A 94 -1.28 3.97 28.06
CA GLU A 94 -2.00 3.13 27.10
C GLU A 94 -1.04 2.51 26.06
N GLY A 95 -0.04 3.26 25.60
CA GLY A 95 0.99 2.77 24.68
C GLY A 95 1.82 1.63 25.28
N PHE A 96 2.23 1.74 26.55
CA PHE A 96 2.94 0.66 27.24
C PHE A 96 2.06 -0.58 27.44
N ARG A 97 0.80 -0.37 27.87
CA ARG A 97 -0.18 -1.46 28.02
C ARG A 97 -0.37 -2.21 26.71
N ARG A 98 -0.57 -1.49 25.60
CA ARG A 98 -0.68 -2.07 24.26
C ARG A 98 0.59 -2.83 23.88
N MET A 99 1.77 -2.27 24.11
CA MET A 99 3.03 -2.93 23.76
C MET A 99 3.18 -4.29 24.46
N ASP A 100 2.76 -4.40 25.72
CA ASP A 100 2.84 -5.62 26.52
C ASP A 100 1.73 -6.64 26.17
N GLU A 101 0.48 -6.18 26.05
CA GLU A 101 -0.68 -7.05 25.81
C GLU A 101 -0.82 -7.50 24.34
N TRP A 102 -0.35 -6.71 23.38
CA TRP A 102 -0.59 -6.94 21.95
C TRP A 102 -0.13 -8.30 21.42
N PRO A 103 1.05 -8.83 21.81
CA PRO A 103 1.47 -10.19 21.43
C PRO A 103 0.47 -11.27 21.88
N ALA A 104 -0.10 -11.15 23.08
CA ALA A 104 -1.09 -12.10 23.59
C ALA A 104 -2.42 -11.98 22.83
N VAL A 105 -2.87 -10.74 22.57
CA VAL A 105 -4.11 -10.46 21.81
C VAL A 105 -4.06 -11.06 20.40
N ARG A 106 -2.94 -10.90 19.67
CA ARG A 106 -2.82 -11.38 18.29
C ARG A 106 -2.69 -12.90 18.16
N LYS A 107 -2.24 -13.61 19.20
CA LYS A 107 -2.01 -15.06 19.13
C LYS A 107 -3.32 -15.86 19.03
N LYS A 108 -4.41 -15.36 19.61
CA LYS A 108 -5.69 -16.08 19.74
C LYS A 108 -6.59 -15.94 18.50
N VAL A 109 -6.51 -14.83 17.76
CA VAL A 109 -7.30 -14.59 16.54
C VAL A 109 -6.39 -14.13 15.38
N PRO A 110 -5.62 -15.04 14.73
CA PRO A 110 -4.72 -14.67 13.64
C PRO A 110 -5.40 -14.61 12.25
N TRP A 111 -6.71 -14.33 12.16
CA TRP A 111 -7.46 -14.43 10.90
C TRP A 111 -8.36 -13.19 10.73
N THR A 112 -7.95 -12.26 9.87
CA THR A 112 -8.67 -10.99 9.62
C THR A 112 -10.05 -11.19 8.98
N ASP A 113 -10.27 -12.34 8.34
CA ASP A 113 -11.49 -12.66 7.59
C ASP A 113 -12.41 -13.64 8.33
N ALA A 114 -12.11 -13.98 9.59
CA ALA A 114 -12.97 -14.86 10.37
C ALA A 114 -14.30 -14.18 10.71
N THR A 115 -15.38 -14.97 10.66
CA THR A 115 -16.70 -14.58 11.16
C THR A 115 -16.99 -15.32 12.46
N PHE A 116 -18.12 -15.03 13.11
CA PHE A 116 -18.42 -15.62 14.42
C PHE A 116 -19.82 -16.23 14.46
N GLU A 117 -19.94 -17.35 15.16
CA GLU A 117 -21.21 -17.95 15.53
C GLU A 117 -21.52 -17.63 17.00
N PRO A 118 -22.71 -17.10 17.33
CA PRO A 118 -23.09 -16.90 18.73
C PRO A 118 -23.33 -18.24 19.41
N LEU A 119 -22.73 -18.42 20.59
CA LEU A 119 -22.94 -19.60 21.45
C LEU A 119 -23.91 -19.31 22.60
N LYS A 120 -23.85 -18.08 23.14
CA LYS A 120 -24.70 -17.60 24.22
C LYS A 120 -25.24 -16.23 23.87
N GLU A 121 -26.52 -16.00 24.16
CA GLU A 121 -27.13 -14.70 24.00
C GLU A 121 -26.56 -13.69 25.01
N LEU A 122 -26.16 -12.53 24.51
CA LEU A 122 -25.75 -11.37 25.30
C LEU A 122 -26.78 -10.28 25.09
N ASP A 123 -27.25 -9.64 26.17
CA ASP A 123 -28.17 -8.52 26.04
C ASP A 123 -27.43 -7.30 25.51
N THR A 124 -27.94 -6.74 24.41
CA THR A 124 -27.39 -5.59 23.69
C THR A 124 -28.41 -4.47 23.50
N ARG A 125 -29.55 -4.53 24.21
CA ARG A 125 -30.66 -3.57 24.04
C ARG A 125 -30.38 -2.20 24.64
N ASP A 126 -29.51 -2.15 25.63
CA ASP A 126 -29.10 -0.94 26.35
C ASP A 126 -27.93 -0.20 25.66
N LEU A 127 -27.41 -0.73 24.55
CA LEU A 127 -26.36 -0.06 23.79
C LEU A 127 -26.85 1.28 23.24
N PRO A 128 -26.16 2.40 23.53
CA PRO A 128 -26.43 3.67 22.87
C PRO A 128 -26.18 3.56 21.35
N SER A 129 -26.80 4.45 20.59
CA SER A 129 -26.53 4.56 19.16
C SER A 129 -25.05 4.84 18.94
N ILE A 130 -24.42 4.11 18.02
CA ILE A 130 -23.01 4.34 17.65
C ILE A 130 -22.87 5.73 17.00
N ASP A 131 -23.95 6.25 16.42
CA ASP A 131 -23.95 7.46 15.59
C ASP A 131 -23.97 8.76 16.39
N ASP A 132 -24.28 8.71 17.69
CA ASP A 132 -24.36 9.88 18.56
C ASP A 132 -23.00 10.34 19.10
N GLY A 133 -21.89 9.83 18.55
CA GLY A 133 -20.53 10.06 19.06
C GLY A 133 -20.29 9.49 20.47
N GLY A 134 -21.25 8.72 20.98
CA GLY A 134 -21.46 8.43 22.40
C GLY A 134 -20.86 7.12 22.91
N LEU A 135 -19.77 6.63 22.32
CA LEU A 135 -18.92 5.67 23.02
C LEU A 135 -17.67 6.42 23.46
N GLY A 136 -17.82 7.17 24.55
CA GLY A 136 -16.70 7.75 25.28
C GLY A 136 -15.74 6.63 25.67
N LEU A 137 -14.64 6.51 24.92
CA LEU A 137 -13.61 5.50 25.14
C LEU A 137 -12.66 5.87 26.30
N ASP A 138 -13.02 6.85 27.12
CA ASP A 138 -12.15 7.37 28.19
C ASP A 138 -12.36 6.67 29.55
N GLY A 139 -13.18 5.60 29.62
CA GLY A 139 -13.48 4.94 30.89
C GLY A 139 -13.69 3.42 30.78
N GLY A 140 -12.65 2.69 30.39
CA GLY A 140 -12.65 1.23 30.45
C GLY A 140 -12.05 0.74 31.77
N GLY A 141 -12.79 0.84 32.87
CA GLY A 141 -12.48 0.00 34.03
C GLY A 141 -12.62 -1.46 33.62
N GLU A 142 -11.58 -2.28 33.82
CA GLU A 142 -11.68 -3.71 33.66
C GLU A 142 -12.74 -4.23 34.64
N SER A 143 -13.92 -4.58 34.13
CA SER A 143 -14.93 -5.26 34.94
C SER A 143 -14.61 -6.74 34.86
N GLU A 144 -13.85 -7.25 35.82
CA GLU A 144 -13.55 -8.67 35.92
C GLU A 144 -14.85 -9.48 35.87
N GLY A 145 -15.01 -10.24 34.78
CA GLY A 145 -16.09 -11.21 34.60
C GLY A 145 -17.43 -10.69 34.06
N LYS A 146 -17.55 -9.41 33.65
CA LYS A 146 -18.79 -8.90 33.03
C LYS A 146 -18.53 -8.21 31.69
N PRO A 147 -19.31 -8.52 30.63
CA PRO A 147 -19.23 -7.83 29.36
C PRO A 147 -19.51 -6.32 29.49
N THR A 148 -18.52 -5.50 29.14
CA THR A 148 -18.66 -4.04 29.04
C THR A 148 -19.45 -3.63 27.78
N GLU A 149 -19.78 -2.34 27.65
CA GLU A 149 -20.44 -1.80 26.44
C GLU A 149 -19.65 -2.08 25.15
N ARG A 150 -18.31 -2.07 25.21
CA ARG A 150 -17.46 -2.46 24.08
C ARG A 150 -17.69 -3.91 23.66
N HIS A 151 -17.77 -4.83 24.63
CA HIS A 151 -18.04 -6.24 24.37
C HIS A 151 -19.42 -6.44 23.74
N LYS A 152 -20.45 -5.79 24.27
CA LYS A 152 -21.81 -5.84 23.71
C LYS A 152 -21.85 -5.33 22.27
N LEU A 153 -21.18 -4.22 21.99
CA LEU A 153 -21.09 -3.68 20.63
C LEU A 153 -20.45 -4.66 19.65
N ILE A 154 -19.27 -5.19 20.02
CA ILE A 154 -18.55 -6.15 19.19
C ILE A 154 -19.39 -7.41 18.98
N TYR A 155 -20.02 -7.94 20.02
CA TYR A 155 -20.93 -9.08 19.92
C TYR A 155 -22.08 -8.81 18.94
N LYS A 156 -22.78 -7.66 19.07
CA LYS A 156 -23.87 -7.26 18.17
C LYS A 156 -23.43 -7.23 16.71
N LEU A 157 -22.26 -6.64 16.44
CA LEU A 157 -21.71 -6.55 15.09
C LEU A 157 -21.26 -7.93 14.55
N ALA A 158 -20.72 -8.78 15.42
CA ALA A 158 -20.23 -10.13 15.08
C ALA A 158 -21.38 -11.07 14.69
N VAL A 159 -22.49 -11.04 15.44
CA VAL A 159 -23.72 -11.78 15.11
C VAL A 159 -24.31 -11.33 13.78
N GLY A 160 -24.09 -10.08 13.37
CA GLY A 160 -24.43 -9.57 12.03
C GLY A 160 -23.63 -10.19 10.88
N GLY A 161 -22.70 -11.12 11.14
CA GLY A 161 -21.90 -11.82 10.13
C GLY A 161 -20.75 -10.96 9.56
N LYS A 162 -20.37 -9.88 10.26
CA LYS A 162 -19.18 -9.09 9.91
C LYS A 162 -17.92 -9.90 10.23
N ASP A 163 -16.93 -9.82 9.34
CA ASP A 163 -15.59 -10.35 9.57
C ASP A 163 -14.80 -9.47 10.55
N VAL A 164 -13.68 -9.97 11.08
CA VAL A 164 -12.85 -9.25 12.06
C VAL A 164 -12.49 -7.84 11.57
N GLN A 165 -12.10 -7.67 10.31
CA GLN A 165 -11.74 -6.34 9.80
C GLN A 165 -12.92 -5.37 9.85
N LYS A 166 -14.11 -5.80 9.40
CA LYS A 166 -15.32 -4.99 9.43
C LYS A 166 -15.82 -4.73 10.85
N LEU A 167 -15.55 -5.62 11.79
CA LEU A 167 -15.85 -5.38 13.21
C LEU A 167 -14.99 -4.24 13.75
N VAL A 168 -13.68 -4.28 13.51
CA VAL A 168 -12.75 -3.21 13.91
C VAL A 168 -13.20 -1.88 13.32
N ASP A 169 -13.48 -1.87 12.02
CA ASP A 169 -13.81 -0.62 11.30
C ASP A 169 -15.16 -0.05 11.75
N ALA A 170 -16.21 -0.87 11.83
CA ALA A 170 -17.56 -0.41 12.16
C ALA A 170 -17.74 -0.09 13.65
N SER A 171 -16.99 -0.75 14.54
CA SER A 171 -17.07 -0.49 15.99
C SER A 171 -16.40 0.83 16.41
N ARG A 172 -15.45 1.34 15.61
CA ARG A 172 -14.73 2.60 15.87
C ARG A 172 -13.99 2.64 17.21
N VAL A 173 -13.69 1.48 17.82
CA VAL A 173 -12.97 1.40 19.11
C VAL A 173 -11.45 1.28 18.96
N GLY A 174 -10.97 1.00 17.75
CA GLY A 174 -9.56 0.72 17.45
C GLY A 174 -9.26 -0.77 17.40
N GLU A 175 -8.17 -1.13 16.69
CA GLU A 175 -7.83 -2.53 16.40
C GLU A 175 -7.53 -3.31 17.68
N PHE A 176 -6.74 -2.69 18.57
CA PHE A 176 -6.36 -3.30 19.85
C PHE A 176 -7.57 -3.66 20.72
N GLU A 177 -8.44 -2.67 20.94
CA GLU A 177 -9.62 -2.81 21.79
C GLU A 177 -10.64 -3.80 21.21
N ALA A 178 -10.85 -3.74 19.89
CA ALA A 178 -11.76 -4.66 19.21
C ALA A 178 -11.27 -6.11 19.32
N LEU A 179 -9.97 -6.37 19.08
CA LEU A 179 -9.42 -7.72 19.18
C LEU A 179 -9.39 -8.24 20.62
N LYS A 180 -9.08 -7.40 21.61
CA LYS A 180 -9.17 -7.75 23.03
C LYS A 180 -10.61 -8.17 23.38
N ALA A 181 -11.60 -7.35 23.04
CA ALA A 181 -13.01 -7.66 23.28
C ALA A 181 -13.48 -8.94 22.55
N ILE A 182 -13.01 -9.18 21.32
CA ILE A 182 -13.29 -10.44 20.60
C ILE A 182 -12.71 -11.63 21.37
N ASN A 183 -11.46 -11.56 21.82
CA ASN A 183 -10.83 -12.64 22.58
C ASN A 183 -11.59 -12.93 23.88
N ASP A 184 -11.94 -11.89 24.62
CA ASP A 184 -12.69 -12.02 25.88
C ASP A 184 -14.06 -12.67 25.64
N LEU A 185 -14.78 -12.28 24.59
CA LEU A 185 -16.05 -12.90 24.20
C LEU A 185 -15.91 -14.37 23.78
N ILE A 186 -14.78 -14.76 23.17
CA ILE A 186 -14.49 -16.16 22.84
C ILE A 186 -14.21 -16.95 24.11
N GLU A 187 -13.39 -16.41 25.02
CA GLU A 187 -13.02 -17.04 26.29
C GLU A 187 -14.22 -17.23 27.20
N TRP A 188 -15.12 -16.25 27.25
CA TRP A 188 -16.37 -16.33 28.01
C TRP A 188 -17.45 -17.18 27.29
N GLY A 189 -17.16 -17.71 26.11
CA GLY A 189 -18.04 -18.60 25.38
C GLY A 189 -19.29 -17.91 24.79
N PHE A 190 -19.23 -16.61 24.52
CA PHE A 190 -20.29 -15.90 23.79
C PHE A 190 -20.14 -16.08 22.28
N LEU A 191 -18.91 -16.11 21.77
CA LEU A 191 -18.61 -16.23 20.35
C LEU A 191 -17.73 -17.45 20.06
N LYS A 192 -18.00 -18.12 18.94
CA LYS A 192 -17.12 -19.13 18.36
C LYS A 192 -16.55 -18.62 17.04
N PRO A 193 -15.21 -18.58 16.86
CA PRO A 193 -14.62 -18.14 15.60
C PRO A 193 -14.86 -19.20 14.51
N VAL A 194 -15.29 -18.74 13.34
CA VAL A 194 -15.44 -19.52 12.13
C VAL A 194 -14.39 -19.05 11.12
N PRO A 195 -13.39 -19.88 10.77
CA PRO A 195 -12.36 -19.49 9.83
C PRO A 195 -12.96 -19.25 8.44
N PRO A 196 -12.39 -18.31 7.66
CA PRO A 196 -12.84 -18.09 6.29
C PRO A 196 -12.72 -19.38 5.47
N PRO A 197 -13.66 -19.65 4.55
CA PRO A 197 -13.56 -20.81 3.67
C PRO A 197 -12.26 -20.70 2.85
N ARG A 198 -11.50 -21.80 2.77
CA ARG A 198 -10.27 -21.91 1.96
C ARG A 198 -10.49 -22.74 0.69
N GLY A 199 -9.66 -22.51 -0.33
CA GLY A 199 -9.66 -23.28 -1.58
C GLY A 199 -10.92 -23.09 -2.45
N ALA A 200 -11.40 -24.16 -3.07
CA ALA A 200 -12.54 -24.13 -4.01
C ALA A 200 -13.83 -23.52 -3.41
N LYS A 201 -14.06 -23.70 -2.09
CA LYS A 201 -15.20 -23.10 -1.39
C LYS A 201 -15.10 -21.57 -1.29
N ALA A 202 -13.88 -21.04 -1.14
CA ALA A 202 -13.60 -19.60 -1.13
C ALA A 202 -13.88 -18.98 -2.50
N LEU A 203 -13.37 -19.65 -3.56
CA LEU A 203 -13.59 -19.23 -4.95
C LEU A 203 -15.08 -19.23 -5.32
N ALA A 204 -15.80 -20.29 -4.95
CA ALA A 204 -17.25 -20.39 -5.18
C ALA A 204 -18.05 -19.30 -4.44
N GLN A 205 -17.69 -18.98 -3.20
CA GLN A 205 -18.34 -17.88 -2.46
C GLN A 205 -17.97 -16.50 -3.01
N GLY A 206 -16.72 -16.29 -3.43
CA GLY A 206 -16.27 -15.06 -4.09
C GLY A 206 -17.02 -14.79 -5.40
N LEU A 207 -17.18 -15.83 -6.23
CA LEU A 207 -17.97 -15.77 -7.47
C LEU A 207 -19.46 -15.50 -7.20
N ARG A 208 -20.02 -16.01 -6.10
CA ARG A 208 -21.40 -15.73 -5.67
C ARG A 208 -21.59 -14.29 -5.18
N LYS A 209 -20.67 -13.76 -4.37
CA LYS A 209 -20.74 -12.38 -3.83
C LYS A 209 -20.51 -11.33 -4.92
N GLY A 210 -19.66 -11.61 -5.92
CA GLY A 210 -19.44 -10.72 -7.09
C GLY A 210 -20.61 -10.63 -8.07
N GLY A 211 -21.69 -11.40 -7.86
CA GLY A 211 -22.83 -11.49 -8.77
C GLY A 211 -23.85 -10.36 -8.71
N LYS A 212 -23.73 -9.38 -7.78
CA LYS A 212 -24.76 -8.36 -7.57
C LYS A 212 -24.45 -6.95 -8.13
N THR A 213 -23.29 -6.68 -8.72
CA THR A 213 -22.94 -5.31 -9.17
C THR A 213 -22.17 -5.20 -10.49
N LEU A 214 -22.35 -6.14 -11.43
CA LEU A 214 -21.89 -5.90 -12.79
C LEU A 214 -22.87 -6.47 -13.79
N ALA A 215 -23.63 -5.56 -14.42
CA ALA A 215 -24.48 -5.84 -15.56
C ALA A 215 -23.67 -6.62 -16.61
N ARG A 216 -23.89 -7.95 -16.67
CA ARG A 216 -23.21 -8.88 -17.60
C ARG A 216 -23.35 -8.44 -19.06
N THR A 217 -24.37 -7.67 -19.38
CA THR A 217 -24.57 -7.03 -20.69
C THR A 217 -23.52 -5.98 -21.01
N GLY A 218 -23.13 -5.12 -20.06
CA GLY A 218 -22.16 -4.04 -20.30
C GLY A 218 -20.73 -4.54 -20.50
N ALA A 219 -20.31 -5.57 -19.75
CA ALA A 219 -18.97 -6.14 -19.87
C ALA A 219 -18.78 -6.93 -21.17
N LEU A 220 -19.77 -7.73 -21.57
CA LEU A 220 -19.73 -8.47 -22.84
C LEU A 220 -19.76 -7.53 -24.05
N VAL A 221 -20.55 -6.45 -24.00
CA VAL A 221 -20.56 -5.43 -25.06
C VAL A 221 -19.22 -4.70 -25.14
N ARG A 222 -18.61 -4.34 -24.00
CA ARG A 222 -17.27 -3.73 -23.99
C ARG A 222 -16.20 -4.66 -24.51
N MET A 223 -16.25 -5.95 -24.16
CA MET A 223 -15.30 -6.95 -24.66
C MET A 223 -15.47 -7.20 -26.16
N ALA A 224 -16.71 -7.20 -26.66
CA ALA A 224 -16.99 -7.30 -28.09
C ALA A 224 -16.50 -6.05 -28.84
N LEU A 225 -16.71 -4.85 -28.29
CA LEU A 225 -16.22 -3.60 -28.87
C LEU A 225 -14.69 -3.50 -28.85
N THR A 226 -14.03 -3.92 -27.78
CA THR A 226 -12.56 -3.91 -27.72
C THR A 226 -11.95 -4.93 -28.67
N LEU A 227 -12.56 -6.12 -28.78
CA LEU A 227 -12.13 -7.12 -29.75
C LEU A 227 -12.36 -6.64 -31.19
N MET A 228 -13.52 -6.03 -31.48
CA MET A 228 -13.82 -5.46 -32.78
C MET A 228 -12.85 -4.33 -33.14
N PHE A 229 -12.53 -3.45 -32.19
CA PHE A 229 -11.54 -2.39 -32.39
C PHE A 229 -10.13 -2.95 -32.59
N PHE A 230 -9.76 -4.00 -31.86
CA PHE A 230 -8.48 -4.69 -32.02
C PHE A 230 -8.36 -5.35 -33.40
N VAL A 231 -9.42 -6.05 -33.85
CA VAL A 231 -9.46 -6.63 -35.20
C VAL A 231 -9.44 -5.53 -36.27
N ALA A 232 -10.19 -4.44 -36.10
CA ALA A 232 -10.17 -3.30 -37.02
C ALA A 232 -8.77 -2.65 -37.07
N THR A 233 -8.10 -2.51 -35.93
CA THR A 233 -6.72 -1.98 -35.85
C THR A 233 -5.74 -2.90 -36.56
N LEU A 234 -5.85 -4.22 -36.34
CA LEU A 234 -5.04 -5.21 -37.06
C LEU A 234 -5.31 -5.19 -38.57
N PHE A 235 -6.57 -4.97 -38.97
CA PHE A 235 -6.95 -4.86 -40.37
C PHE A 235 -6.36 -3.60 -41.01
N VAL A 236 -6.42 -2.45 -40.33
CA VAL A 236 -5.76 -1.21 -40.77
C VAL A 236 -4.25 -1.41 -40.87
N VAL A 237 -3.61 -2.02 -39.87
CA VAL A 237 -2.17 -2.29 -39.87
C VAL A 237 -1.76 -3.28 -40.97
N LYS A 238 -2.57 -4.29 -41.29
CA LYS A 238 -2.21 -5.29 -42.30
C LYS A 238 -2.59 -4.94 -43.73
N PHE A 239 -3.70 -4.23 -43.94
CA PHE A 239 -4.23 -3.96 -45.28
C PHE A 239 -4.08 -2.51 -45.73
N VAL A 240 -4.14 -1.55 -44.80
CA VAL A 240 -4.06 -0.11 -45.12
C VAL A 240 -2.63 0.42 -44.96
N ALA A 241 -1.91 -0.01 -43.93
CA ALA A 241 -0.53 0.45 -43.68
C ALA A 241 0.51 0.08 -44.75
N PRO A 242 0.39 -1.04 -45.52
CA PRO A 242 1.31 -1.27 -46.64
C PRO A 242 1.04 -0.37 -47.85
N GLN A 243 -0.15 0.22 -47.96
CA GLN A 243 -0.51 1.14 -49.06
C GLN A 243 -0.22 2.60 -48.73
N LEU A 244 -0.28 2.98 -47.45
CA LEU A 244 0.32 4.23 -46.98
C LEU A 244 1.80 4.00 -46.72
N GLY A 245 2.60 4.16 -47.77
CA GLY A 245 4.06 4.20 -47.71
C GLY A 245 4.53 5.15 -46.60
N SER A 246 4.76 4.59 -45.42
CA SER A 246 5.32 5.28 -44.27
C SER A 246 6.54 4.50 -43.86
N SER A 247 7.68 5.08 -44.21
CA SER A 247 9.00 4.67 -43.78
C SER A 247 8.94 4.41 -42.28
N ARG A 248 9.20 3.16 -41.88
CA ARG A 248 9.33 2.77 -40.48
C ARG A 248 10.49 3.56 -39.89
N ALA A 249 10.20 4.70 -39.28
CA ALA A 249 11.18 5.50 -38.56
C ALA A 249 11.57 4.72 -37.30
N GLU A 250 12.63 3.92 -37.42
CA GLU A 250 13.36 3.38 -36.27
C GLU A 250 13.81 4.56 -35.42
N ASN A 251 13.22 4.71 -34.24
CA ASN A 251 13.42 5.88 -33.39
C ASN A 251 14.89 5.91 -32.89
N PRO A 252 15.76 6.82 -33.39
CA PRO A 252 17.20 6.82 -33.09
C PRO A 252 17.49 7.09 -31.60
N ALA A 253 16.57 7.76 -30.90
CA ALA A 253 16.65 8.03 -29.47
C ALA A 253 16.63 6.75 -28.60
N ARG A 254 15.90 5.70 -29.01
CA ARG A 254 15.90 4.40 -28.31
C ARG A 254 17.21 3.64 -28.51
N ARG A 255 17.81 3.73 -29.70
CA ARG A 255 19.11 3.11 -30.00
C ARG A 255 20.22 3.80 -29.21
N GLY A 256 20.22 5.14 -29.13
CA GLY A 256 21.21 5.91 -28.38
C GLY A 256 21.18 5.66 -26.86
N ALA A 257 20.00 5.60 -26.24
CA ALA A 257 19.89 5.37 -24.80
C ALA A 257 20.37 3.95 -24.39
N VAL A 258 20.02 2.93 -25.18
CA VAL A 258 20.43 1.55 -24.94
C VAL A 258 21.92 1.35 -25.26
N ALA A 259 22.42 1.95 -26.34
CA ALA A 259 23.84 1.93 -26.70
C ALA A 259 24.73 2.54 -25.61
N ARG A 260 24.32 3.67 -25.01
CA ARG A 260 25.08 4.29 -23.90
C ARG A 260 25.20 3.38 -22.69
N LEU A 261 24.10 2.71 -22.29
CA LEU A 261 24.11 1.78 -21.16
C LEU A 261 25.03 0.58 -21.41
N ILE A 262 24.94 -0.04 -22.59
CA ILE A 262 25.79 -1.18 -22.97
C ILE A 262 27.27 -0.75 -23.01
N SER A 263 27.54 0.43 -23.54
CA SER A 263 28.91 0.91 -23.69
C SER A 263 29.62 1.23 -22.37
N HIS A 264 28.87 1.61 -21.33
CA HIS A 264 29.45 1.87 -20.02
C HIS A 264 29.95 0.57 -19.37
N ASP A 265 29.14 -0.49 -19.46
CA ASP A 265 29.50 -1.83 -18.95
C ASP A 265 30.71 -2.42 -19.70
N GLN A 266 30.73 -2.29 -21.03
CA GLN A 266 31.86 -2.73 -21.86
C GLN A 266 33.17 -2.00 -21.53
N LEU A 267 33.11 -0.69 -21.28
CA LEU A 267 34.29 0.12 -20.97
C LEU A 267 34.92 -0.34 -19.63
N VAL A 268 34.10 -0.53 -18.59
CA VAL A 268 34.56 -1.03 -17.28
C VAL A 268 35.19 -2.42 -17.40
N ARG A 269 34.61 -3.30 -18.23
CA ARG A 269 35.16 -4.63 -18.51
C ARG A 269 36.54 -4.56 -19.17
N LEU A 270 36.71 -3.69 -20.18
CA LEU A 270 37.99 -3.52 -20.87
C LEU A 270 39.07 -2.94 -19.96
N GLU A 271 38.74 -1.96 -19.11
CA GLU A 271 39.67 -1.42 -18.12
C GLU A 271 40.16 -2.50 -17.15
N SER A 272 39.23 -3.32 -16.66
CA SER A 272 39.55 -4.42 -15.75
C SER A 272 40.46 -5.47 -16.42
N ALA A 273 40.20 -5.78 -17.69
CA ALA A 273 41.03 -6.71 -18.46
C ALA A 273 42.44 -6.16 -18.73
N LEU A 274 42.58 -4.85 -18.96
CA LEU A 274 43.88 -4.20 -19.13
C LEU A 274 44.73 -4.23 -17.86
N GLU A 275 44.12 -4.01 -16.69
CA GLU A 275 44.81 -4.13 -15.41
C GLU A 275 45.24 -5.57 -15.12
N LEU A 276 44.38 -6.54 -15.43
CA LEU A 276 44.71 -7.95 -15.25
C LEU A 276 45.87 -8.36 -16.17
N TYR A 277 45.84 -7.95 -17.44
CA TYR A 277 46.93 -8.20 -18.39
C TYR A 277 48.25 -7.61 -17.89
N ARG A 278 48.24 -6.37 -17.38
CA ARG A 278 49.43 -5.73 -16.80
C ARG A 278 49.95 -6.48 -15.57
N THR A 279 49.05 -6.97 -14.71
CA THR A 279 49.43 -7.73 -13.52
C THR A 279 50.14 -9.02 -13.90
N GLU A 280 49.70 -9.67 -14.97
CA GLU A 280 50.26 -10.93 -15.47
C GLU A 280 51.57 -10.73 -16.26
N HIS A 281 51.66 -9.71 -17.12
CA HIS A 281 52.77 -9.52 -18.06
C HIS A 281 53.74 -8.38 -17.65
N GLY A 282 53.46 -7.68 -16.56
CA GLY A 282 54.23 -6.54 -16.06
C GLY A 282 53.98 -5.21 -16.79
N GLU A 283 53.35 -5.24 -17.97
CA GLU A 283 53.07 -4.07 -18.80
C GLU A 283 51.69 -4.14 -19.48
N TYR A 284 51.13 -2.97 -19.84
CA TYR A 284 49.91 -2.92 -20.66
C TYR A 284 50.20 -3.38 -22.11
N PRO A 285 49.21 -4.02 -22.78
CA PRO A 285 49.40 -4.57 -24.12
C PRO A 285 49.63 -3.48 -25.17
N GLN A 286 50.27 -3.82 -26.29
CA GLN A 286 50.44 -2.87 -27.40
C GLN A 286 49.13 -2.60 -28.15
N THR A 287 48.22 -3.58 -28.17
CA THR A 287 46.90 -3.49 -28.84
C THR A 287 45.84 -4.19 -28.00
N LEU A 288 44.58 -3.75 -28.10
CA LEU A 288 43.45 -4.39 -27.40
C LEU A 288 43.24 -5.87 -27.81
N ARG A 289 43.71 -6.25 -29.00
CA ARG A 289 43.60 -7.63 -29.49
C ARG A 289 44.35 -8.63 -28.61
N ALA A 290 45.43 -8.20 -27.96
CA ALA A 290 46.17 -9.04 -27.02
C ALA A 290 45.30 -9.53 -25.85
N LEU A 291 44.26 -8.77 -25.46
CA LEU A 291 43.31 -9.19 -24.41
C LEU A 291 42.40 -10.33 -24.88
N VAL A 292 42.12 -10.41 -26.19
CA VAL A 292 41.35 -11.52 -26.79
C VAL A 292 42.25 -12.75 -26.91
N ASP A 293 43.50 -12.55 -27.33
CA ASP A 293 44.48 -13.63 -27.46
C ASP A 293 44.80 -14.28 -26.10
N SER A 294 44.82 -13.48 -25.03
CA SER A 294 44.97 -13.95 -23.64
C SER A 294 43.65 -14.41 -22.99
N GLN A 295 42.56 -14.52 -23.76
CA GLN A 295 41.23 -14.95 -23.31
C GLN A 295 40.62 -14.12 -22.16
N LEU A 296 41.05 -12.87 -21.98
CA LEU A 296 40.51 -11.98 -20.94
C LEU A 296 39.19 -11.33 -21.36
N VAL A 297 38.98 -11.15 -22.67
CA VAL A 297 37.75 -10.59 -23.26
C VAL A 297 37.44 -11.26 -24.61
N THR A 298 36.24 -11.04 -25.14
CA THR A 298 35.86 -11.52 -26.48
C THR A 298 36.05 -10.44 -27.55
N ASP A 299 36.11 -10.81 -28.84
CA ASP A 299 36.23 -9.84 -29.96
C ASP A 299 35.06 -8.84 -30.00
N GLN A 300 33.89 -9.25 -29.49
CA GLN A 300 32.71 -8.39 -29.40
C GLN A 300 32.88 -7.29 -28.35
N ASP A 301 33.61 -7.55 -27.27
CA ASP A 301 33.86 -6.59 -26.20
C ASP A 301 34.78 -5.45 -26.64
N LEU A 302 35.58 -5.66 -27.71
CA LEU A 302 36.46 -4.62 -28.25
C LEU A 302 35.72 -3.53 -29.04
N ARG A 303 34.42 -3.70 -29.34
CA ARG A 303 33.64 -2.84 -30.25
C ARG A 303 32.56 -2.02 -29.53
N TYR A 304 32.58 -0.71 -29.73
CA TYR A 304 31.59 0.28 -29.31
C TYR A 304 30.38 0.27 -30.26
N PRO A 305 29.15 0.30 -29.73
CA PRO A 305 28.48 -0.92 -29.32
C PRO A 305 28.03 -1.81 -30.48
N TYR A 306 28.24 -1.49 -31.76
CA TYR A 306 27.97 -2.43 -32.86
C TYR A 306 28.83 -2.23 -34.14
N ARG A 307 29.83 -1.32 -34.20
CA ARG A 307 30.58 -1.08 -35.45
C ARG A 307 32.08 -0.84 -35.28
N GLU A 308 32.48 0.09 -34.42
CA GLU A 308 33.87 0.56 -34.34
C GLU A 308 34.55 0.11 -33.05
N GLN A 309 35.87 -0.05 -33.09
CA GLN A 309 36.63 -0.45 -31.89
C GLN A 309 36.86 0.75 -30.96
N TYR A 310 36.99 0.48 -29.65
CA TYR A 310 37.45 1.49 -28.72
C TYR A 310 38.85 1.99 -29.11
N TYR A 311 39.06 3.30 -29.01
CA TYR A 311 40.38 3.88 -29.20
C TYR A 311 41.24 3.57 -27.97
N TYR A 312 42.35 2.89 -28.19
CA TYR A 312 43.30 2.50 -27.14
C TYR A 312 44.70 2.99 -27.44
N ARG A 313 45.34 3.59 -26.45
CA ARG A 313 46.75 3.97 -26.52
C ARG A 313 47.44 3.85 -25.15
N ARG A 314 48.61 3.20 -25.11
CA ARG A 314 49.48 3.18 -23.93
C ARG A 314 50.13 4.56 -23.70
N SER A 315 50.20 4.98 -22.45
CA SER A 315 50.89 6.19 -21.98
C SER A 315 52.00 5.81 -20.99
N GLN A 316 52.92 6.73 -20.69
CA GLN A 316 53.95 6.52 -19.67
C GLN A 316 53.37 6.34 -18.25
N GLN A 317 52.15 6.85 -18.02
CA GLN A 317 51.46 6.77 -16.72
C GLN A 317 50.33 5.72 -16.70
N GLY A 318 50.09 4.97 -17.79
CA GLY A 318 48.97 4.03 -17.86
C GLY A 318 48.48 3.77 -19.29
N PHE A 319 47.17 3.89 -19.51
CA PHE A 319 46.54 3.79 -20.82
C PHE A 319 45.44 4.84 -20.98
N VAL A 320 45.08 5.11 -22.22
CA VAL A 320 43.90 5.91 -22.59
C VAL A 320 42.98 4.98 -23.37
N LEU A 321 41.74 4.85 -22.89
CA LEU A 321 40.66 4.10 -23.53
C LEU A 321 39.47 5.03 -23.72
N LEU A 322 39.07 5.26 -24.97
CA LEU A 322 37.98 6.16 -25.32
C LEU A 322 37.01 5.51 -26.31
N PRO A 323 35.70 5.80 -26.22
CA PRO A 323 34.78 5.43 -27.28
C PRO A 323 35.13 6.20 -28.56
N PRO A 324 34.82 5.65 -29.75
CA PRO A 324 34.92 6.39 -31.01
C PRO A 324 34.02 7.64 -30.97
N LEU A 325 34.44 8.69 -31.66
CA LEU A 325 33.66 9.90 -31.82
C LEU A 325 32.60 9.62 -32.91
N ASP A 326 31.32 9.64 -32.53
CA ASP A 326 30.19 9.69 -33.47
C ASP A 326 30.23 10.98 -34.33
#